data_AF-A0A7J2TMN0-F1
#
_entry.id   AF-A0A7J2TMN0-F1
#
_cell.length_a   1.000
_cell.length_b   1.000
_cell.length_c   1.000
_cell.angle_alpha   90.00
_cell.angle_beta   90.00
_cell.angle_gamma   90.00
#
_symmetry.space_group_name_H-M   'P 1'
#
loop_
_entity.id
_entity.type
_entity.pdbx_description
1 polymer ?
#
loop_
_entity_poly.entity_id
_entity_poly.type
_entity_poly.pdbx_seq_one_letter_code
_entity_poly.pdbx_strand_id
1 'polypeptide(L)'
;MSFRDYLHEKAEESRHNETLSYLMFLAGAIFLVGGILETLSLTPQPNWFLIFPYVIEPFVGAVLGLSLVISGFSLIIFGIIVGLNYSRERGWYMEELRKANSLEETMMQEKSPKTARKRKNKAP
;
A
#
# COMPACT_ATOMS: atom_id res chain seq x y z
N MET A 1 8.61 7.44 -23.77
CA MET A 1 7.73 6.39 -23.20
C MET A 1 6.33 6.56 -23.75
N SER A 2 5.64 5.48 -24.09
CA SER A 2 4.22 5.56 -24.40
C SER A 2 3.42 5.76 -23.10
N PHE A 3 2.21 6.31 -23.20
CA PHE A 3 1.32 6.48 -22.05
C PHE A 3 1.00 5.13 -21.35
N ARG A 4 0.96 4.04 -22.11
CA ARG A 4 0.79 2.68 -21.57
C ARG A 4 1.99 2.22 -20.74
N ASP A 5 3.21 2.47 -21.23
CA ASP A 5 4.44 2.10 -20.49
C ASP A 5 4.50 2.85 -19.17
N TYR A 6 4.15 4.14 -19.18
CA TYR A 6 4.08 4.96 -17.97
C TYR A 6 3.08 4.42 -16.95
N LEU A 7 1.86 4.08 -17.39
CA LEU A 7 0.85 3.53 -16.49
C LEU A 7 1.24 2.15 -15.92
N HIS A 8 1.89 1.31 -16.73
CA HIS A 8 2.41 0.02 -16.28
C HIS A 8 3.49 0.18 -15.22
N GLU A 9 4.45 1.08 -15.46
CA GLU A 9 5.53 1.36 -14.51
C GLU A 9 4.99 1.92 -13.19
N LYS A 10 4.01 2.83 -13.25
CA LYS A 10 3.36 3.36 -12.04
C LYS A 10 2.52 2.33 -11.29
N ALA A 11 1.84 1.43 -11.98
CA ALA A 11 1.12 0.34 -11.33
C ALA A 11 2.07 -0.64 -10.61
N GLU A 12 3.25 -0.91 -11.18
CA GLU A 12 4.25 -1.77 -10.58
C GLU A 12 4.96 -1.12 -9.39
N GLU A 13 5.31 0.17 -9.50
CA GLU A 13 5.85 0.97 -8.40
C GLU A 13 4.85 1.02 -7.23
N SER A 14 3.57 1.26 -7.53
CA SER A 14 2.51 1.28 -6.51
C SER A 14 2.33 -0.07 -5.81
N ARG A 15 2.44 -1.19 -6.53
CA ARG A 15 2.43 -2.55 -5.93
C ARG A 15 3.61 -2.77 -4.99
N HIS A 16 4.80 -2.29 -5.35
CA HIS A 16 5.97 -2.39 -4.49
C HIS A 16 5.79 -1.57 -3.21
N ASN A 17 5.28 -0.33 -3.36
CA ASN A 17 5.00 0.57 -2.25
C ASN A 17 3.89 0.05 -1.32
N GLU A 18 2.86 -0.59 -1.87
CA GLU A 18 1.84 -1.32 -1.10
C GLU A 18 2.47 -2.43 -0.24
N THR A 19 3.45 -3.17 -0.78
CA THR A 19 4.18 -4.20 -0.02
C THR A 19 5.01 -3.60 1.12
N LEU A 20 5.68 -2.46 0.86
CA LEU A 20 6.41 -1.72 1.90
C LEU A 20 5.48 -1.25 3.03
N SER A 21 4.27 -0.81 2.70
CA SER A 21 3.28 -0.41 3.71
C SER A 21 2.85 -1.57 4.63
N TYR A 22 2.73 -2.79 4.07
CA TYR A 22 2.46 -3.98 4.86
C TYR A 22 3.64 -4.37 5.75
N LEU A 23 4.88 -4.20 5.27
CA LEU A 23 6.07 -4.41 6.09
C LEU A 23 6.14 -3.40 7.25
N MET A 24 5.81 -2.12 7.00
CA MET A 24 5.73 -1.10 8.06
C MET A 24 4.67 -1.47 9.11
N PHE A 25 3.49 -1.92 8.68
CA PHE A 25 2.44 -2.38 9.58
C PHE A 25 2.92 -3.58 10.43
N LEU A 26 3.55 -4.57 9.81
CA LEU A 26 4.05 -5.76 10.49
C LEU A 26 5.15 -5.42 11.51
N ALA A 27 6.11 -4.57 11.12
CA ALA A 27 7.14 -4.07 12.03
C ALA A 27 6.52 -3.31 13.21
N GLY A 28 5.50 -2.49 12.95
CA GLY A 28 4.76 -1.78 13.98
C GLY A 28 4.07 -2.72 14.96
N ALA A 29 3.44 -3.80 14.49
CA ALA A 29 2.84 -4.83 15.34
C ALA A 29 3.88 -5.55 16.22
N ILE A 30 5.05 -5.88 15.66
CA ILE A 30 6.14 -6.51 16.42
C ILE A 30 6.64 -5.56 17.52
N PHE A 31 6.85 -4.27 17.22
CA PHE A 31 7.28 -3.28 18.21
C PHE A 31 6.22 -3.04 19.28
N LEU A 32 4.95 -3.02 18.90
CA LEU A 32 3.85 -2.84 19.84
C LEU A 32 3.79 -4.00 20.84
N VAL A 33 3.78 -5.24 20.34
CA VAL A 33 3.76 -6.44 21.20
C VAL A 33 5.03 -6.53 22.03
N GLY A 34 6.20 -6.29 21.42
CA GLY A 34 7.48 -6.30 22.11
C GLY A 34 7.56 -5.27 23.22
N GLY A 35 7.11 -4.03 22.98
CA GLY A 35 7.10 -2.97 23.99
C GLY A 35 6.12 -3.23 25.14
N ILE A 36 4.96 -3.83 24.85
CA ILE A 36 4.02 -4.28 25.88
C ILE A 36 4.67 -5.37 26.74
N LEU A 37 5.25 -6.41 26.12
CA LEU A 37 5.91 -7.51 26.82
C LEU A 37 7.09 -7.03 27.67
N GLU A 38 7.90 -6.12 27.14
CA GLU A 38 9.00 -5.49 27.88
C GLU A 38 8.44 -4.80 29.12
N THR A 39 7.46 -3.91 28.96
CA THR A 39 6.86 -3.18 30.08
C THR A 39 6.25 -4.10 31.15
N LEU A 40 5.59 -5.19 30.75
CA LEU A 40 5.02 -6.19 31.67
C LEU A 40 6.10 -7.01 32.40
N SER A 41 7.26 -7.21 31.78
CA SER A 41 8.37 -7.96 32.37
C SER A 41 9.07 -7.18 33.49
N LEU A 42 8.87 -5.86 33.52
CA LEU A 42 9.62 -4.94 34.37
C LEU A 42 8.89 -4.62 35.67
N THR A 43 7.57 -4.73 35.69
CA THR A 43 6.79 -4.58 36.92
C THR A 43 5.62 -5.57 36.97
N PRO A 44 5.36 -6.21 38.11
CA PRO A 44 4.18 -7.06 38.30
C PRO A 44 2.85 -6.28 38.20
N GLN A 45 2.87 -4.96 38.45
CA GLN A 45 1.68 -4.11 38.51
C GLN A 45 1.91 -2.79 37.75
N PRO A 46 1.88 -2.80 36.41
CA PRO A 46 1.97 -1.58 35.63
C PRO A 46 0.66 -0.80 35.68
N ASN A 47 0.76 0.53 35.52
CA ASN A 47 -0.40 1.36 35.28
C ASN A 47 -0.83 1.23 33.81
N TRP A 48 -2.12 1.40 33.53
CA TRP A 48 -2.68 1.19 32.20
C TRP A 48 -3.30 2.48 31.66
N PHE A 49 -2.95 2.82 30.43
CA PHE A 49 -3.67 3.79 29.63
C PHE A 49 -4.28 3.08 28.42
N LEU A 50 -5.59 2.84 28.47
CA LEU A 50 -6.30 2.01 27.49
C LEU A 50 -5.70 0.59 27.40
N ILE A 51 -4.91 0.33 26.36
CA ILE A 51 -4.23 -0.94 26.09
C ILE A 51 -2.72 -0.87 26.33
N PHE A 52 -2.20 0.29 26.74
CA PHE A 52 -0.77 0.54 26.87
C PHE A 52 -0.36 0.51 28.36
N PRO A 53 0.45 -0.48 28.78
CA PRO A 53 1.05 -0.45 30.10
C PRO A 53 2.12 0.64 30.15
N TYR A 54 2.24 1.34 31.28
CA TYR A 54 3.29 2.32 31.53
C TYR A 54 3.77 2.29 32.98
N VAL A 55 5.03 2.68 33.16
CA VAL A 55 5.69 2.78 34.46
C VAL A 55 6.16 4.22 34.65
N ILE A 56 5.79 4.84 35.77
CA ILE A 56 6.13 6.24 36.07
C ILE A 56 7.56 6.34 36.62
N GLU A 57 8.07 5.27 37.22
CA GLU A 57 9.43 5.22 37.75
C GLU A 57 10.46 5.26 36.62
N PRO A 58 11.43 6.19 36.67
CA PRO A 58 12.40 6.38 35.60
C PRO A 58 13.47 5.28 35.67
N PHE A 59 13.23 4.20 34.94
CA PHE A 59 14.23 3.16 34.70
C PHE A 59 14.39 2.91 33.18
N VAL A 60 15.58 2.50 32.76
CA VAL A 60 15.98 2.43 31.34
C VAL A 60 15.02 1.59 30.50
N GLY A 61 14.61 0.41 30.96
CA GLY A 61 13.71 -0.45 30.19
C GLY A 61 12.26 0.04 30.17
N ALA A 62 11.81 0.89 31.11
CA ALA A 62 10.50 1.53 31.02
C ALA A 62 10.47 2.54 29.87
N VAL A 63 11.58 3.26 29.67
CA VAL A 63 11.77 4.13 28.51
C VAL A 63 11.81 3.31 27.22
N LEU A 64 12.51 2.17 27.20
CA LEU A 64 12.53 1.28 26.04
C LEU A 64 11.14 0.73 25.69
N GLY A 65 10.43 0.16 26.67
CA GLY A 65 9.08 -0.38 26.47
C GLY A 65 8.10 0.69 25.95
N LEU A 66 8.13 1.88 26.56
CA LEU A 66 7.30 3.01 26.10
C LEU A 66 7.68 3.47 24.69
N SER A 67 8.98 3.54 24.37
CA SER A 67 9.44 3.93 23.03
C SER A 67 9.02 2.93 21.95
N LEU A 68 9.05 1.63 22.26
CA LEU A 68 8.61 0.55 21.39
C LEU A 68 7.09 0.61 21.17
N VAL A 69 6.32 0.87 22.22
CA VAL A 69 4.87 1.05 22.14
C VAL A 69 4.51 2.24 21.24
N ILE A 70 5.12 3.42 21.48
CA ILE A 70 4.82 4.64 20.73
C ILE A 70 5.24 4.49 19.26
N SER A 71 6.44 3.97 19.00
CA SER A 71 6.93 3.76 17.63
C SER A 71 6.13 2.68 16.91
N GLY A 72 5.79 1.58 17.58
CA GLY A 72 4.97 0.50 17.04
C GLY A 72 3.57 0.98 16.65
N PHE A 73 2.92 1.73 17.54
CA PHE A 73 1.61 2.33 17.26
C PHE A 73 1.66 3.31 16.09
N SER A 74 2.69 4.16 16.04
CA SER A 74 2.88 5.09 14.93
C SER A 74 3.07 4.35 13.60
N LEU A 75 3.92 3.33 13.56
CA LEU A 75 4.17 2.51 12.38
C LEU A 75 2.91 1.80 11.87
N ILE A 76 2.05 1.32 12.77
CA ILE A 76 0.75 0.72 12.40
C ILE A 76 -0.13 1.76 11.71
N ILE A 77 -0.30 2.95 12.30
CA ILE A 77 -1.14 4.01 11.72
C ILE A 77 -0.61 4.42 10.35
N PHE A 78 0.70 4.70 10.25
CA PHE A 78 1.31 5.08 8.98
C PHE A 78 1.21 3.97 7.95
N GLY A 79 1.49 2.72 8.32
CA GLY A 79 1.38 1.56 7.43
C GLY A 79 -0.04 1.41 6.84
N ILE A 80 -1.07 1.59 7.66
CA ILE A 80 -2.48 1.55 7.20
C ILE A 80 -2.78 2.70 6.23
N ILE A 81 -2.47 3.95 6.62
CA ILE A 81 -2.78 5.14 5.81
C ILE A 81 -2.09 5.05 4.46
N VAL A 82 -0.79 4.74 4.48
CA VAL A 82 0.05 4.67 3.29
C VAL A 82 -0.36 3.47 2.42
N GLY A 83 -0.68 2.32 3.01
CA GLY A 83 -1.16 1.16 2.28
C GLY A 83 -2.50 1.38 1.59
N LEU A 84 -3.44 2.05 2.26
CA LEU A 84 -4.71 2.46 1.63
C LEU A 84 -4.48 3.44 0.48
N ASN A 85 -3.54 4.37 0.62
CA ASN A 85 -3.22 5.32 -0.44
C ASN A 85 -2.64 4.61 -1.67
N TYR A 86 -1.63 3.74 -1.48
CA TYR A 86 -1.02 3.00 -2.58
C TYR A 86 -1.99 2.01 -3.24
N SER A 87 -2.83 1.32 -2.47
CA SER A 87 -3.82 0.42 -3.04
C SER A 87 -4.83 1.16 -3.94
N ARG A 88 -5.23 2.38 -3.55
CA ARG A 88 -6.09 3.26 -4.36
C ARG A 88 -5.40 3.73 -5.64
N GLU A 89 -4.16 4.19 -5.55
CA GLU A 89 -3.36 4.60 -6.71
C GLU A 89 -3.22 3.46 -7.71
N ARG A 90 -2.85 2.26 -7.26
CA ARG A 90 -2.76 1.05 -8.08
C ARG A 90 -4.08 0.73 -8.78
N GLY A 91 -5.20 0.81 -8.05
CA GLY A 91 -6.53 0.58 -8.61
C GLY A 91 -6.86 1.55 -9.74
N TRP A 92 -6.54 2.84 -9.54
CA TRP A 92 -6.75 3.88 -10.55
C TRP A 92 -5.89 3.66 -11.81
N TYR A 93 -4.60 3.35 -11.64
CA TYR A 93 -3.71 3.08 -12.78
C TYR A 93 -4.14 1.86 -13.60
N MET A 94 -4.57 0.78 -12.93
CA MET A 94 -5.04 -0.43 -13.62
C MET A 94 -6.36 -0.21 -14.36
N GLU A 95 -7.25 0.62 -13.81
CA GLU A 95 -8.49 0.99 -14.49
C GLU A 95 -8.22 1.84 -15.74
N GLU A 96 -7.26 2.76 -15.67
CA GLU A 96 -6.87 3.60 -16.80
C GLU A 96 -6.17 2.79 -17.91
N LEU A 97 -5.33 1.80 -17.53
CA LEU A 97 -4.78 0.81 -18.47
C LEU A 97 -5.87 0.01 -19.17
N ARG A 98 -6.89 -0.43 -18.42
CA ARG A 98 -8.02 -1.19 -18.98
C ARG A 98 -8.80 -0.35 -19.99
N LYS A 99 -9.05 0.93 -19.70
CA LYS A 99 -9.71 1.86 -20.64
C LYS A 99 -8.88 2.05 -21.91
N ALA A 100 -7.59 2.31 -21.78
CA ALA A 100 -6.69 2.49 -22.92
C ALA A 100 -6.67 1.25 -23.84
N ASN A 101 -6.64 0.04 -23.26
CA ASN A 101 -6.71 -1.21 -24.04
C ASN A 101 -8.04 -1.36 -24.77
N SER A 102 -9.17 -1.14 -24.08
CA SER A 102 -10.51 -1.27 -24.70
C SER A 102 -10.75 -0.26 -25.83
N LEU A 103 -10.19 0.94 -25.70
CA LEU A 103 -10.25 1.98 -26.73
C LEU A 103 -9.45 1.59 -27.97
N GLU A 104 -8.29 0.96 -27.77
CA GLU A 104 -7.47 0.47 -28.88
C GLU A 104 -8.12 -0.73 -29.59
N GLU A 105 -8.69 -1.68 -28.84
CA GLU A 105 -9.45 -2.82 -29.41
C GLU A 105 -10.66 -2.35 -30.23
N THR A 106 -11.41 -1.38 -29.73
CA THR A 106 -12.55 -0.80 -30.47
C THR A 106 -12.10 -0.06 -31.73
N MET A 107 -11.00 0.70 -31.69
CA MET A 107 -10.44 1.32 -32.89
C MET A 107 -9.90 0.30 -33.91
N MET A 108 -9.32 -0.82 -33.47
CA MET A 108 -8.90 -1.91 -34.35
C MET A 108 -10.11 -2.61 -34.97
N GLN A 109 -11.17 -2.86 -34.18
CA GLN A 109 -12.44 -3.39 -34.69
C GLN A 109 -13.15 -2.44 -35.64
N GLU A 110 -13.02 -1.11 -35.50
CA GLU A 110 -13.63 -0.14 -36.42
C GLU A 110 -12.83 0.00 -37.73
N LYS A 111 -11.50 -0.13 -37.67
CA LYS A 111 -10.63 -0.14 -38.86
C LYS A 111 -10.80 -1.40 -39.71
N SER A 112 -11.05 -2.57 -39.11
CA SER A 112 -11.21 -3.83 -39.84
C SER A 112 -12.36 -3.83 -40.89
N PRO A 113 -13.61 -3.43 -40.59
CA PRO A 113 -14.70 -3.41 -41.55
C PRO A 113 -14.58 -2.28 -42.58
N LYS A 114 -13.97 -1.14 -42.23
CA LYS A 114 -13.76 -0.02 -43.17
C LYS A 114 -12.68 -0.32 -44.21
N THR A 115 -11.65 -1.09 -43.85
CA THR A 115 -10.58 -1.48 -44.78
C THR A 115 -11.02 -2.60 -45.74
N ALA A 116 -11.86 -3.52 -45.28
CA ALA A 116 -12.48 -4.55 -46.13
C ALA A 116 -13.45 -3.94 -47.18
N ARG A 117 -14.23 -2.92 -46.80
CA ARG A 117 -15.18 -2.25 -47.71
C ARG A 117 -14.48 -1.39 -48.78
N LYS A 118 -13.33 -0.77 -48.46
CA LYS A 118 -12.53 -0.01 -49.44
C LYS A 118 -11.83 -0.88 -50.50
N ARG A 119 -11.51 -2.15 -50.18
CA ARG A 119 -10.95 -3.09 -51.17
C ARG A 119 -12.00 -3.64 -52.14
N LYS A 120 -13.25 -3.79 -51.71
CA LYS A 120 -14.33 -4.31 -52.57
C LYS A 120 -14.81 -3.34 -53.66
N ASN A 121 -14.65 -2.03 -53.45
CA ASN A 121 -15.03 -0.99 -54.42
C ASN A 121 -13.88 -0.58 -55.38
N LYS A 122 -12.75 -1.28 -55.34
CA LYS A 122 -11.57 -1.04 -56.21
C LYS A 122 -11.19 -2.22 -57.11
N ALA A 123 -11.98 -3.30 -57.09
CA ALA A 123 -11.83 -4.38 -58.06
C ALA A 123 -12.63 -4.00 -59.32
N PRO A 124 -12.02 -4.07 -60.53
CA PRO A 124 -12.62 -3.62 -61.80
C PRO A 124 -13.81 -4.48 -62.23
#